data_AF-A0AAJ3Z2G5-F1
#
_entry.id   AF-A0AAJ3Z2G5-F1
#
_cell.length_a   1.000
_cell.length_b   1.000
_cell.length_c   1.000
_cell.angle_alpha   90.00
_cell.angle_beta   90.00
_cell.angle_gamma   90.00
#
_symmetry.space_group_name_H-M   'P 1'
#
loop_
_entity.id
_entity.type
_entity.pdbx_description
1 polymer ?
#
loop_
_entity_poly.entity_id
_entity_poly.type
_entity_poly.pdbx_seq_one_letter_code
_entity_poly.pdbx_strand_id
1 'polypeptide(L)'
;MKKFIATIVVLLLVAVIAGCESWDRMVKDINSSHNGLERTATVYDQNGNKIKTYKGKFDVEINDYGNKVKFDLNGKRIMINNAVVIVEEN
;
A
#
# COMPACT_ATOMS: atom_id res chain seq x y z
N MET A 1 37.36 -20.43 16.37
CA MET A 1 35.95 -20.40 16.85
C MET A 1 35.45 -18.98 17.11
N LYS A 2 36.03 -18.19 18.05
CA LYS A 2 35.58 -16.81 18.33
C LYS A 2 35.53 -15.88 17.10
N LYS A 3 36.51 -15.96 16.19
CA LYS A 3 36.55 -15.15 14.97
C LYS A 3 35.45 -15.53 13.96
N PHE A 4 35.07 -16.81 13.90
CA PHE A 4 34.04 -17.31 13.00
C PHE A 4 32.62 -16.94 13.48
N ILE A 5 32.42 -17.02 14.80
CA ILE A 5 31.19 -16.54 15.46
C ILE A 5 31.04 -15.04 15.26
N ALA A 6 32.12 -14.26 15.42
CA ALA A 6 32.10 -12.82 15.16
C ALA A 6 31.73 -12.49 13.70
N THR A 7 32.26 -13.24 12.73
CA THR A 7 31.90 -13.07 11.31
C THR A 7 30.42 -13.37 11.06
N ILE A 8 29.87 -14.44 11.63
CA ILE A 8 28.44 -14.79 11.49
C ILE A 8 27.54 -13.71 12.11
N VAL A 9 27.90 -13.18 13.28
CA VAL A 9 27.15 -12.12 13.96
C VAL A 9 27.15 -10.83 13.13
N VAL A 10 28.30 -10.45 12.55
CA VAL A 10 28.39 -9.27 11.67
C VAL A 10 27.56 -9.47 10.40
N LEU A 11 27.57 -10.66 9.80
CA LEU A 11 26.77 -10.96 8.60
C LEU A 11 25.26 -10.92 8.88
N LEU A 12 24.83 -11.42 10.04
CA LEU A 12 23.44 -11.33 10.51
C LEU A 12 23.02 -9.87 10.75
N LEU A 13 23.87 -9.07 11.37
CA LEU A 13 23.61 -7.64 11.55
C LEU A 13 23.45 -6.93 10.20
N VAL A 14 24.33 -7.18 9.23
CA VAL A 14 24.25 -6.60 7.87
C VAL A 14 22.96 -7.01 7.14
N ALA A 15 22.51 -8.26 7.31
CA ALA A 15 21.25 -8.73 6.74
C ALA A 15 20.01 -8.05 7.36
N VAL A 16 20.05 -7.73 8.65
CA VAL A 16 18.96 -7.01 9.34
C VAL A 16 18.83 -5.57 8.85
N ILE A 17 19.95 -4.86 8.65
CA ILE A 17 19.93 -3.48 8.14
C ILE A 17 19.53 -3.40 6.65
N ALA A 18 19.94 -4.38 5.84
CA ALA A 18 19.54 -4.44 4.42
C ALA A 18 18.06 -4.83 4.23
N GLY A 19 17.44 -5.49 5.22
CA GLY A 19 16.07 -5.98 5.15
C GLY A 19 15.01 -5.01 5.67
N CYS A 20 15.39 -3.85 6.21
CA CYS A 20 14.46 -2.95 6.92
C CYS A 20 13.30 -2.48 6.02
N GLU A 21 13.58 -2.02 4.79
CA GLU A 21 12.52 -1.57 3.88
C GLU A 21 11.61 -2.71 3.38
N SER A 22 12.18 -3.89 3.15
CA SER A 22 11.39 -5.08 2.77
C SER A 22 10.49 -5.57 3.91
N TRP A 23 10.99 -5.46 5.14
CA TRP A 23 10.22 -5.80 6.33
C TRP A 23 9.08 -4.81 6.56
N ASP A 24 9.35 -3.51 6.42
CA ASP A 24 8.34 -2.46 6.54
C ASP A 24 7.23 -2.64 5.49
N ARG A 25 7.58 -3.01 4.25
CA ARG A 25 6.59 -3.36 3.21
C ARG A 25 5.78 -4.60 3.60
N MET A 26 6.42 -5.67 4.05
CA MET A 26 5.73 -6.90 4.44
C MET A 26 4.76 -6.67 5.60
N VAL A 27 5.14 -5.88 6.60
CA VAL A 27 4.27 -5.50 7.73
C VAL A 27 3.09 -4.65 7.26
N LYS A 28 3.31 -3.74 6.30
CA LYS A 28 2.23 -2.96 5.68
C LYS A 28 1.26 -3.84 4.90
N ASP A 29 1.76 -4.79 4.13
CA ASP A 29 0.94 -5.73 3.35
C ASP A 29 0.06 -6.62 4.26
N ILE A 30 0.61 -7.08 5.39
CA ILE A 30 -0.15 -7.86 6.38
C ILE A 30 -1.24 -7.00 7.05
N ASN A 31 -0.91 -5.76 7.42
CA ASN A 31 -1.85 -4.85 8.06
C ASN A 31 -2.94 -4.34 7.12
N SER A 32 -2.61 -4.06 5.86
CA SER A 32 -3.55 -3.58 4.84
C SER A 32 -4.63 -4.63 4.58
N SER A 33 -4.24 -5.90 4.48
CA SER A 33 -5.15 -7.03 4.25
C SER A 33 -6.21 -7.19 5.34
N HIS A 34 -5.90 -6.87 6.60
CA HIS A 34 -6.81 -7.09 7.73
C HIS A 34 -7.63 -5.85 8.11
N ASN A 35 -7.08 -4.64 7.92
CA ASN A 35 -7.68 -3.43 8.46
C ASN A 35 -7.78 -2.26 7.47
N GLY A 36 -7.26 -2.40 6.24
CA GLY A 36 -7.04 -1.29 5.31
C GLY A 36 -5.93 -0.34 5.77
N LEU A 37 -5.55 0.62 4.90
CA LEU A 37 -4.57 1.67 5.22
C LEU A 37 -5.21 3.05 5.12
N GLU A 38 -4.69 4.01 5.89
CA GLU A 38 -5.09 5.41 5.77
C GLU A 38 -4.63 5.95 4.43
N ARG A 39 -5.60 6.26 3.56
CA ARG A 39 -5.35 6.62 2.17
C ARG A 39 -6.20 7.81 1.75
N THR A 40 -5.71 8.51 0.73
CA THR A 40 -6.43 9.51 -0.03
C THR A 40 -6.60 9.02 -1.46
N ALA A 41 -7.84 8.78 -1.91
CA ALA A 41 -8.14 8.45 -3.29
C ALA A 41 -8.73 9.67 -4.01
N THR A 42 -8.07 10.17 -5.05
CA THR A 42 -8.55 11.28 -5.87
C THR A 42 -8.90 10.80 -7.27
N VAL A 43 -10.13 11.10 -7.68
CA VAL A 43 -10.69 10.73 -9.00
C VAL A 43 -10.60 11.95 -9.91
N TYR A 44 -10.11 11.71 -11.12
CA TYR A 44 -9.97 12.71 -12.16
C TYR A 44 -10.75 12.32 -13.41
N ASP A 45 -11.17 13.31 -14.19
CA ASP A 45 -11.64 13.10 -15.56
C ASP A 45 -10.45 12.83 -16.50
N GLN A 46 -10.76 12.53 -17.76
CA GLN A 46 -9.74 12.22 -18.77
C GLN A 46 -8.88 13.44 -19.18
N ASN A 47 -9.28 14.65 -18.78
CA ASN A 47 -8.53 15.88 -19.01
C ASN A 47 -7.66 16.26 -17.79
N GLY A 48 -7.67 15.46 -16.72
CA GLY A 48 -6.94 15.72 -15.49
C GLY A 48 -7.67 16.65 -14.50
N ASN A 49 -8.95 16.97 -14.73
CA ASN A 49 -9.74 17.75 -13.78
C ASN A 49 -10.19 16.87 -12.62
N LYS A 50 -10.04 17.39 -11.40
CA LYS A 50 -10.47 16.69 -10.19
C LYS A 50 -11.99 16.59 -10.13
N ILE A 51 -12.50 15.38 -9.99
CA ILE A 51 -13.93 15.09 -9.80
C ILE A 51 -14.25 14.99 -8.31
N LYS A 52 -13.48 14.18 -7.57
CA LYS A 52 -13.78 13.87 -6.16
C LYS A 52 -12.56 13.35 -5.42
N THR A 53 -12.53 13.60 -4.11
CA THR A 53 -11.53 13.02 -3.19
C THR A 53 -12.24 12.22 -2.09
N TYR A 54 -11.68 11.07 -1.76
CA TYR A 54 -12.06 10.20 -0.65
C TYR A 54 -10.87 10.10 0.30
N LYS A 55 -11.12 10.18 1.61
CA LYS A 55 -10.10 10.07 2.65
C LYS A 55 -10.57 9.12 3.74
N GLY A 56 -9.66 8.29 4.22
CA GLY A 56 -9.87 7.43 5.38
C GLY A 56 -9.17 6.08 5.22
N LYS A 57 -9.50 5.15 6.09
CA LYS A 57 -8.97 3.80 6.08
C LYS A 57 -9.74 2.90 5.11
N PHE A 58 -9.09 2.45 4.04
CA PHE A 58 -9.68 1.50 3.10
C PHE A 58 -8.62 0.68 2.38
N ASP A 59 -9.04 -0.49 1.90
CA ASP A 59 -8.25 -1.29 0.97
C ASP A 59 -8.78 -1.13 -0.45
N VAL A 60 -7.87 -1.15 -1.43
CA VAL A 60 -8.18 -0.84 -2.83
C VAL A 60 -8.07 -2.08 -3.67
N GLU A 61 -9.18 -2.47 -4.27
CA GLU A 61 -9.22 -3.54 -5.26
C GLU A 61 -9.27 -2.93 -6.67
N ILE A 62 -8.38 -3.42 -7.54
CA ILE A 62 -8.37 -3.10 -8.97
C ILE A 62 -8.66 -4.40 -9.72
N ASN A 63 -9.52 -4.34 -10.74
CA ASN A 63 -9.76 -5.52 -11.58
C ASN A 63 -8.60 -5.79 -12.53
N ASP A 64 -8.57 -6.98 -13.13
CA ASP A 64 -7.50 -7.41 -14.05
C ASP A 64 -7.31 -6.48 -15.26
N TYR A 65 -8.38 -5.77 -15.67
CA TYR A 65 -8.35 -4.84 -16.80
C TYR A 65 -7.93 -3.41 -16.41
N GLY A 66 -7.70 -3.13 -15.12
CA GLY A 66 -7.28 -1.82 -14.62
C GLY A 66 -8.32 -0.71 -14.75
N ASN A 67 -9.53 -1.02 -15.21
CA ASN A 67 -10.56 -0.03 -15.53
C ASN A 67 -11.64 0.09 -14.44
N LYS A 68 -11.57 -0.71 -13.37
CA LYS A 68 -12.45 -0.63 -12.22
C LYS A 68 -11.63 -0.56 -10.93
N VAL A 69 -11.90 0.47 -10.14
CA VAL A 69 -11.40 0.61 -8.76
C VAL A 69 -12.57 0.45 -7.79
N LYS A 70 -12.40 -0.37 -6.76
CA LYS A 70 -13.41 -0.63 -5.72
C LYS A 70 -12.78 -0.54 -4.33
N PHE A 71 -13.47 0.11 -3.40
CA PHE A 71 -13.10 0.12 -1.99
C PHE A 71 -14.34 0.40 -1.12
N ASP A 72 -14.27 0.02 0.15
CA ASP A 72 -15.31 0.31 1.14
C ASP A 72 -14.85 1.41 2.08
N LEU A 73 -15.70 2.42 2.29
CA LEU A 73 -15.41 3.55 3.18
C LEU A 73 -16.67 3.89 3.99
N ASN A 74 -16.54 3.92 5.32
CA ASN A 74 -17.64 4.26 6.24
C ASN A 74 -18.94 3.46 5.98
N GLY A 75 -18.80 2.15 5.75
CA GLY A 75 -19.93 1.24 5.48
C GLY A 75 -20.55 1.40 4.09
N LYS A 76 -19.97 2.21 3.19
CA LYS A 76 -20.42 2.36 1.80
C LYS A 76 -19.39 1.81 0.83
N ARG A 77 -19.85 0.99 -0.11
CA ARG A 77 -19.03 0.53 -1.24
C ARG A 77 -18.97 1.59 -2.33
N ILE A 78 -17.76 1.93 -2.72
CA ILE A 78 -17.46 2.87 -3.81
C ILE A 78 -16.90 2.06 -4.98
N MET A 79 -17.47 2.31 -6.16
CA MET A 79 -17.02 1.70 -7.42
C MET A 79 -16.83 2.82 -8.44
N ILE A 80 -15.65 2.86 -9.05
CA ILE A 80 -15.27 3.84 -10.06
C ILE A 80 -14.87 3.06 -11.30
N ASN A 81 -15.54 3.32 -12.42
CA ASN A 81 -15.28 2.66 -13.71
C ASN A 81 -14.75 3.69 -14.71
N ASN A 82 -13.70 3.32 -15.46
CA ASN A 82 -13.15 4.08 -16.57
C ASN A 82 -12.75 5.53 -16.21
N ALA A 83 -12.19 5.74 -15.01
CA ALA A 83 -11.67 7.04 -14.58
C ALA A 83 -10.24 6.91 -14.06
N VAL A 84 -9.49 8.00 -14.11
CA VAL A 84 -8.15 8.07 -13.50
C VAL A 84 -8.30 8.21 -11.99
N VAL A 85 -7.67 7.31 -11.24
CA VAL A 85 -7.68 7.33 -9.77
C VAL A 85 -6.25 7.30 -9.26
N ILE A 86 -5.89 8.30 -8.45
CA ILE A 86 -4.61 8.34 -7.72
C ILE A 86 -4.90 7.99 -6.27
N VAL A 87 -4.19 7.01 -5.73
CA VAL A 87 -4.30 6.58 -4.33
C VAL A 87 -2.96 6.81 -3.64
N GLU A 88 -2.99 7.61 -2.58
CA GLU A 88 -1.81 7.95 -1.77
C GLU A 88 -2.01 7.42 -0.35
N GLU A 89 -1.00 6.74 0.21
CA GLU A 89 -0.97 6.39 1.63
C GLU A 89 -0.50 7.60 2.45
N ASN A 90 -1.16 7.85 3.60
CA ASN A 90 -0.83 8.93 4.53
C ASN A 90 0.09 8.46 5.66
#